data_AF-A0A270B970-F1
#
_entry.id   AF-A0A270B970-F1
#
_cell.length_a   1.000
_cell.length_b   1.000
_cell.length_c   1.000
_cell.angle_alpha   90.00
_cell.angle_beta   90.00
_cell.angle_gamma   90.00
#
_symmetry.space_group_name_H-M   'P 1'
#
loop_
_entity.id
_entity.type
_entity.pdbx_description
1 polymer ?
#
loop_
_entity_poly.entity_id
_entity_poly.type
_entity_poly.pdbx_seq_one_letter_code
_entity_poly.pdbx_strand_id
1 'polypeptide(L)'
;MQLLTGNDLKTGAVIWWTGRGWSLHVEDAADVGDQGEAILAAEDGARRVNGGYIITAEDSASGPRPSHIKDRIRALGPTVRPDLTLKPADPAAGDWVI
;
A
#
# COMPACT_ATOMS: atom_id res chain seq x y z
N MET A 1 4.12 -12.84 -0.79
CA MET A 1 2.96 -12.51 0.06
C MET A 1 1.86 -11.85 -0.75
N GLN A 2 0.65 -11.75 -0.19
CA GLN A 2 -0.45 -10.97 -0.75
C GLN A 2 -0.71 -9.74 0.13
N LEU A 3 -0.77 -8.55 -0.45
CA LEU A 3 -1.05 -7.32 0.28
C LEU A 3 -2.38 -6.73 -0.16
N LEU A 4 -3.12 -6.15 0.79
CA LEU A 4 -4.32 -5.37 0.49
C LEU A 4 -3.98 -3.87 0.50
N THR A 5 -4.32 -3.20 -0.60
CA THR A 5 -4.14 -1.75 -0.76
C THR A 5 -5.38 -1.10 -1.34
N GLY A 6 -5.50 0.21 -1.21
CA GLY A 6 -6.55 1.00 -1.80
C GLY A 6 -6.30 2.50 -1.57
N ASN A 7 -7.35 3.29 -1.67
CA ASN A 7 -7.30 4.70 -1.30
C ASN A 7 -8.14 4.94 -0.04
N ASP A 8 -7.60 5.68 0.94
CA ASP A 8 -8.38 6.16 2.08
C ASP A 8 -9.56 6.99 1.57
N LEU A 9 -10.77 6.63 1.98
CA LEU A 9 -11.98 7.24 1.41
C LEU A 9 -12.03 8.75 1.67
N LYS A 10 -11.50 9.20 2.81
CA LYS A 10 -11.60 10.59 3.24
C LYS A 10 -10.57 11.50 2.53
N THR A 11 -9.35 11.02 2.38
CA THR A 11 -8.20 11.82 1.94
C THR A 11 -7.75 11.48 0.52
N GLY A 12 -8.11 10.31 0.01
CA GLY A 12 -7.61 9.78 -1.26
C GLY A 12 -6.17 9.24 -1.18
N ALA A 13 -5.53 9.26 -0.01
CA ALA A 13 -4.17 8.75 0.15
C ALA A 13 -4.10 7.24 -0.14
N VAL A 14 -3.00 6.77 -0.74
CA VAL A 14 -2.77 5.33 -0.88
C VAL A 14 -2.51 4.74 0.50
N ILE A 15 -3.21 3.65 0.82
CA ILE A 15 -3.13 2.98 2.13
C ILE A 15 -2.90 1.49 2.00
N TRP A 16 -2.32 0.90 3.04
CA TRP A 16 -1.85 -0.48 3.12
C TRP A 16 -2.39 -1.15 4.38
N TRP A 17 -2.93 -2.36 4.25
CA TRP A 17 -3.49 -3.09 5.38
C TRP A 17 -2.39 -3.64 6.29
N THR A 18 -2.50 -3.36 7.59
CA THR A 18 -1.50 -3.71 8.63
C THR A 18 -1.84 -4.97 9.42
N GLY A 19 -2.92 -5.68 9.05
CA GLY A 19 -3.48 -6.78 9.85
C GLY A 19 -4.59 -6.34 10.82
N ARG A 20 -4.67 -5.04 11.15
CA ARG A 20 -5.65 -4.49 12.11
C ARG A 20 -6.21 -3.11 11.75
N GLY A 21 -5.74 -2.52 10.66
CA GLY A 21 -6.04 -1.15 10.26
C GLY A 21 -5.18 -0.76 9.05
N TRP A 22 -5.09 0.54 8.78
CA TRP A 22 -4.47 1.06 7.56
C TRP A 22 -3.27 1.96 7.86
N SER A 23 -2.19 1.80 7.09
CA SER A 23 -1.01 2.68 7.11
C SER A 23 -0.85 3.39 5.77
N LEU A 24 -0.17 4.53 5.77
CA LEU A 24 0.31 5.20 4.56
C LEU A 24 1.57 4.52 4.00
N HIS A 25 2.30 3.78 4.85
CA HIS A 25 3.58 3.18 4.54
C HIS A 25 3.41 1.71 4.14
N VAL A 26 4.02 1.33 3.02
CA VAL A 26 3.96 -0.06 2.51
C VAL A 26 4.73 -1.02 3.42
N GLU A 27 5.71 -0.50 4.14
CA GLU A 27 6.58 -1.24 5.06
C GLU A 27 5.79 -1.83 6.25
N ASP A 28 4.65 -1.23 6.59
CA ASP A 28 3.74 -1.70 7.64
C ASP A 28 2.75 -2.75 7.16
N ALA A 29 2.75 -3.08 5.86
CA ALA A 29 1.74 -3.95 5.27
C ALA A 29 1.91 -5.39 5.75
N ALA A 30 0.79 -6.02 6.10
CA ALA A 30 0.74 -7.43 6.52
C ALA A 30 0.23 -8.32 5.39
N ASP A 31 0.74 -9.55 5.33
CA ASP A 31 0.22 -10.58 4.42
C ASP A 31 -1.23 -10.90 4.77
N VAL A 32 -2.13 -10.77 3.80
CA VAL A 32 -3.57 -11.08 3.97
C VAL A 32 -3.89 -12.54 3.66
N GLY A 33 -2.98 -13.29 3.04
CA GLY A 33 -3.21 -14.66 2.60
C GLY A 33 -4.53 -14.80 1.85
N ASP A 34 -5.30 -15.83 2.18
CA ASP A 34 -6.59 -16.11 1.55
C ASP A 34 -7.75 -15.24 2.09
N GLN A 35 -7.49 -14.39 3.09
CA GLN A 35 -8.51 -13.54 3.73
C GLN A 35 -8.66 -12.17 3.07
N GLY A 36 -7.83 -11.83 2.07
CA GLY A 36 -7.78 -10.50 1.48
C GLY A 36 -9.13 -9.98 0.99
N GLU A 37 -9.90 -10.80 0.27
CA GLU A 37 -11.21 -10.41 -0.28
C GLU A 37 -12.24 -10.18 0.83
N ALA A 38 -12.24 -11.01 1.88
CA ALA A 38 -13.14 -10.85 3.01
C ALA A 38 -12.84 -9.58 3.81
N ILE A 39 -11.55 -9.27 4.02
CA ILE A 39 -11.11 -8.03 4.66
C ILE A 39 -11.51 -6.83 3.81
N LEU A 40 -11.25 -6.86 2.50
CA LEU A 40 -11.63 -5.77 1.59
C LEU A 40 -13.13 -5.50 1.63
N ALA A 41 -13.97 -6.54 1.53
CA ALA A 41 -15.42 -6.38 1.59
C ALA A 41 -15.89 -5.73 2.92
N ALA A 42 -15.28 -6.11 4.04
CA ALA A 42 -15.61 -5.53 5.34
C ALA A 42 -15.18 -4.05 5.43
N GLU A 43 -13.99 -3.72 4.95
CA GLU A 43 -13.44 -2.36 5.01
C GLU A 43 -14.12 -1.40 4.02
N ASP A 44 -14.53 -1.90 2.85
CA ASP A 44 -15.34 -1.17 1.86
C ASP A 44 -16.75 -0.91 2.39
N GLY A 45 -17.41 -1.92 2.98
CA GLY A 45 -18.70 -1.77 3.64
C GLY A 45 -18.66 -0.81 4.84
N ALA A 46 -17.52 -0.76 5.54
CA ALA A 46 -17.25 0.22 6.60
C ALA A 46 -16.90 1.61 6.07
N ARG A 47 -16.78 1.78 4.74
CA ARG A 47 -16.42 3.04 4.05
C ARG A 47 -15.08 3.62 4.50
N ARG A 48 -14.08 2.75 4.72
CA ARG A 48 -12.71 3.18 5.06
C ARG A 48 -11.80 3.23 3.84
N VAL A 49 -12.02 2.32 2.89
CA VAL A 49 -11.24 2.20 1.66
C VAL A 49 -12.12 2.45 0.44
N ASN A 50 -11.52 2.97 -0.63
CA ASN A 50 -12.10 3.10 -1.96
C ASN A 50 -11.20 2.41 -2.98
N GLY A 51 -11.80 1.67 -3.91
CA GLY A 51 -11.08 1.00 -5.00
C GLY A 51 -9.97 0.07 -4.52
N GLY A 52 -10.21 -0.64 -3.41
CA GLY A 52 -9.23 -1.55 -2.84
C GLY A 52 -9.04 -2.81 -3.70
N TYR A 53 -7.85 -3.38 -3.65
CA TYR A 53 -7.48 -4.61 -4.37
C TYR A 53 -6.26 -5.27 -3.74
N ILE A 54 -6.08 -6.55 -4.07
CA ILE A 54 -4.96 -7.36 -3.60
C ILE A 54 -3.85 -7.34 -4.63
N ILE A 55 -2.60 -7.24 -4.16
CA ILE A 55 -1.39 -7.32 -4.99
C ILE A 55 -0.44 -8.38 -4.47
N THR A 56 0.47 -8.82 -5.34
CA THR A 56 1.62 -9.63 -4.93
C THR A 56 2.80 -8.73 -4.52
N ALA A 57 3.49 -9.13 -3.46
CA ALA A 57 4.73 -8.52 -3.02
C ALA A 57 5.76 -9.58 -2.61
N GLU A 58 7.02 -9.18 -2.67
CA GLU A 58 8.17 -9.93 -2.19
C GLU A 58 8.59 -9.42 -0.81
N ASP A 59 8.95 -10.33 0.09
CA ASP A 59 9.58 -9.97 1.36
C ASP A 59 10.96 -9.37 1.12
N SER A 60 11.29 -8.31 1.85
CA SER A 60 12.61 -7.71 1.84
C SER A 60 13.04 -7.25 3.24
N ALA A 61 14.32 -6.93 3.41
CA ALA A 61 14.85 -6.48 4.69
C ALA A 61 14.22 -5.18 5.21
N SER A 62 13.65 -4.36 4.34
CA SER A 62 13.00 -3.09 4.67
C SER A 62 11.46 -3.18 4.73
N GLY A 63 10.90 -4.39 4.73
CA GLY A 63 9.46 -4.63 4.61
C GLY A 63 9.07 -5.10 3.21
N PRO A 64 7.78 -5.29 2.94
CA PRO A 64 7.34 -5.88 1.69
C PRO A 64 7.50 -4.92 0.51
N ARG A 65 7.98 -5.46 -0.62
CA ARG A 65 8.14 -4.72 -1.87
C ARG A 65 7.09 -5.18 -2.88
N PRO A 66 6.20 -4.27 -3.35
CA PRO A 66 5.26 -4.60 -4.42
C PRO A 66 5.97 -5.12 -5.68
N SER A 67 5.51 -6.26 -6.21
CA SER A 67 6.14 -6.90 -7.36
C SER A 67 5.98 -6.08 -8.65
N HIS A 68 4.85 -5.37 -8.80
CA HIS A 68 4.55 -4.58 -9.98
C HIS A 68 4.90 -3.09 -9.80
N ILE A 69 5.52 -2.48 -10.83
CA ILE A 69 6.03 -1.09 -10.78
C ILE A 69 4.96 -0.04 -10.47
N LYS A 70 3.75 -0.23 -11.00
CA LYS A 70 2.59 0.64 -10.71
C LYS A 70 2.37 0.82 -9.20
N ASP A 71 2.48 -0.28 -8.46
CA ASP A 71 2.19 -0.30 -7.03
C ASP A 71 3.35 0.24 -6.20
N ARG A 72 4.59 0.09 -6.68
CA ARG A 72 5.77 0.78 -6.13
C ARG A 72 5.66 2.30 -6.27
N ILE A 73 5.21 2.79 -7.42
CA ILE A 73 4.95 4.23 -7.62
C ILE A 73 3.85 4.70 -6.67
N ARG A 74 2.75 3.94 -6.54
CA ARG A 74 1.65 4.26 -5.63
C ARG A 74 2.07 4.31 -4.16
N ALA A 75 3.03 3.48 -3.74
CA ALA A 75 3.58 3.51 -2.38
C ALA A 75 4.28 4.83 -2.05
N LEU A 76 4.87 5.50 -3.05
CA LEU A 76 5.54 6.79 -2.87
C LEU A 76 4.58 7.98 -2.97
N GLY A 77 3.57 7.90 -3.84
CA GLY A 77 2.57 8.95 -4.01
C GLY A 77 2.56 9.56 -5.42
N PRO A 78 2.04 10.79 -5.58
CA PRO A 78 1.74 11.36 -6.91
C PRO A 78 3.01 11.75 -7.67
N THR A 79 3.19 11.23 -8.88
CA THR A 79 4.33 11.57 -9.75
C THR A 79 4.31 13.01 -10.26
N VAL A 80 3.14 13.65 -10.30
CA VAL A 80 2.94 15.05 -10.75
C VAL A 80 3.12 16.07 -9.62
N ARG A 81 3.19 15.63 -8.36
CA ARG A 81 3.47 16.47 -7.18
C ARG A 81 4.52 15.79 -6.28
N PRO A 82 5.79 15.72 -6.71
CA PRO A 82 6.86 15.09 -5.94
C PRO A 82 7.10 15.73 -4.56
N ASP A 83 6.64 16.97 -4.36
CA ASP A 83 6.68 17.66 -3.07
C ASP A 83 5.70 17.07 -2.04
N LEU A 84 4.69 16.32 -2.51
CA LEU A 84 3.67 15.66 -1.70
C LEU A 84 3.90 14.14 -1.56
N THR A 85 5.00 13.60 -2.09
CA THR A 85 5.30 12.18 -1.92
C THR A 85 5.61 11.87 -0.46
N LEU A 86 5.28 10.65 -0.04
CA LEU A 86 5.80 10.11 1.20
C LEU A 86 7.31 10.03 1.04
N LYS A 87 8.02 10.90 1.77
CA LYS A 87 9.47 10.81 1.84
C LYS A 87 9.79 9.53 2.62
N PRO A 88 10.39 8.52 1.96
CA PRO A 88 10.78 7.33 2.68
C PRO A 88 11.80 7.71 3.75
N ALA A 89 11.80 6.98 4.86
CA ALA A 89 12.82 7.17 5.90
C ALA A 89 14.24 6.92 5.34
N ASP A 90 14.33 6.08 4.31
CA ASP A 90 15.52 5.86 3.50
C ASP A 90 15.51 6.75 2.23
N PRO A 91 16.46 7.69 2.09
CA PRO A 91 16.60 8.50 0.87
C PRO A 91 16.85 7.69 -0.40
N ALA A 92 17.41 6.48 -0.28
CA ALA A 92 17.68 5.59 -1.40
C ALA A 92 16.45 4.79 -1.85
N ALA A 93 15.32 4.87 -1.13
CA ALA A 93 14.17 4.05 -1.47
C ALA A 93 13.74 4.31 -2.91
N GLY A 94 13.77 5.53 -3.44
CA GLY A 94 13.41 5.84 -4.83
C GLY A 94 14.00 4.93 -5.92
N ASP A 95 15.17 4.35 -5.70
CA ASP A 95 15.85 3.42 -6.62
C ASP A 95 15.08 2.09 -6.79
N TRP A 96 14.13 1.75 -5.90
CA TRP A 96 13.28 0.56 -6.01
C TRP A 96 12.19 0.64 -7.08
N VAL A 97 11.92 1.82 -7.66
CA VAL A 97 10.82 2.00 -8.60
C VAL A 97 11.16 1.29 -9.91
N ILE A 98 12.41 1.44 -10.37
CA ILE A 98 12.92 0.95 -11.67
C ILE A 98 13.75 -0.31 -11.47
#